data_AF-A0AAW5I9U7-F1
#
_entry.id   AF-A0AAW5I9U7-F1
#
_cell.length_a   1.000
_cell.length_b   1.000
_cell.length_c   1.000
_cell.angle_alpha   90.00
_cell.angle_beta   90.00
_cell.angle_gamma   90.00
#
_symmetry.space_group_name_H-M   'P 1'
#
loop_
_entity.id
_entity.type
_entity.pdbx_description
1 polymer ?
#
loop_
_entity_poly.entity_id
_entity_poly.type
_entity_poly.pdbx_seq_one_letter_code
_entity_poly.pdbx_strand_id
1 'polypeptide(L)'
;MEQKDIDIFEILKNEEYGTELYTPKCGRVWHSGMANDKDSAKAIWTEDEAGREHFFDKNGKIYKEGEILLFPSKQMRDWSKFFKKGDVLEYKKENNQATCLFDSYEDDKTKLRFTGLYTLTKGKIWDTPTSWDIHDWVKSDHPAEYIKTIEERLGGKLNRETLEIEKPVKLTFEIGKLYVFHERDEDGELAIIGELIDKNESEDTLTFGNQYEIENENFVTDQAFDLRISVNTELREATENEVELFNKHYAIWKKEKEAKEQPAFKVFDKVLVRNGKRFKWQPAFFVRDRGEEAIYRYKVLLIEKGKVGDFTSCIPYDGHENIAFTDYDIENLPF
;
A
#
# COMPACT_ATOMS: atom_id res chain seq x y z
N MET A 1 34.89 17.16 30.98
CA MET A 1 33.72 17.59 30.20
C MET A 1 32.71 18.07 31.21
N GLU A 2 32.45 19.38 31.30
CA GLU A 2 31.48 19.93 32.25
C GLU A 2 30.06 19.58 31.78
N GLN A 3 29.43 18.57 32.37
CA GLN A 3 27.98 18.39 32.28
C GLN A 3 27.33 19.38 33.25
N LYS A 4 27.24 20.65 32.87
CA LYS A 4 26.40 21.60 33.58
C LYS A 4 24.97 21.43 33.06
N ASP A 5 24.03 21.26 33.97
CA ASP A 5 22.57 21.29 33.74
C ASP A 5 21.88 20.04 33.15
N ILE A 6 22.43 18.83 33.35
CA ILE A 6 21.67 17.59 33.05
C ILE A 6 20.82 17.15 34.25
N ASP A 7 19.51 17.08 34.06
CA ASP A 7 18.55 16.57 35.05
C ASP A 7 18.47 15.04 34.94
N ILE A 8 19.37 14.35 35.65
CA ILE A 8 19.44 12.88 35.68
C ILE A 8 18.17 12.28 36.28
N PHE A 9 17.52 13.01 37.19
CA PHE A 9 16.24 12.58 37.77
C PHE A 9 15.20 12.37 36.67
N GLU A 10 15.02 13.33 35.75
CA GLU A 10 14.05 13.19 34.66
C GLU A 10 14.44 12.07 33.67
N ILE A 11 15.74 11.80 33.48
CA ILE A 11 16.21 10.68 32.65
C ILE A 11 15.81 9.34 33.28
N LEU A 12 16.04 9.17 34.58
CA LEU A 12 15.81 7.91 35.31
C LEU A 12 14.36 7.70 35.74
N LYS A 13 13.53 8.74 35.78
CA LYS A 13 12.13 8.70 36.24
C LYS A 13 11.27 7.62 35.58
N ASN A 14 11.53 7.36 34.30
CA ASN A 14 10.80 6.36 33.51
C ASN A 14 11.62 5.09 33.27
N GLU A 15 12.76 4.96 33.95
CA GLU A 15 13.65 3.82 33.78
C GLU A 15 13.35 2.72 34.81
N GLU A 16 13.64 1.49 34.42
CA GLU A 16 13.34 0.33 35.27
C GLU A 16 14.27 0.32 36.50
N TYR A 17 13.68 0.03 37.66
CA TYR A 17 14.47 -0.25 38.86
C TYR A 17 15.29 -1.54 38.66
N GLY A 18 16.54 -1.51 39.10
CA GLY A 18 17.52 -2.54 38.76
C GLY A 18 18.38 -2.17 37.55
N THR A 19 18.24 -0.98 36.96
CA THR A 19 19.18 -0.49 35.93
C THR A 19 20.59 -0.34 36.52
N GLU A 20 21.60 -0.99 35.91
CA GLU A 20 23.00 -0.87 36.33
C GLU A 20 23.58 0.50 35.96
N LEU A 21 24.13 1.18 36.97
CA LEU A 21 24.80 2.47 36.91
C LEU A 21 26.18 2.38 37.57
N TYR A 22 26.91 3.48 37.55
CA TYR A 22 28.24 3.57 38.14
C TYR A 22 28.41 4.82 39.00
N THR A 23 29.07 4.64 40.14
CA THR A 23 29.58 5.74 40.94
C THR A 23 31.05 5.50 41.33
N PRO A 24 31.93 6.52 41.26
CA PRO A 24 33.30 6.40 41.76
C PRO A 24 33.38 6.07 43.26
N LYS A 25 32.30 6.28 44.03
CA LYS A 25 32.25 6.04 45.48
C LYS A 25 32.40 4.57 45.85
N CYS A 26 31.74 3.68 45.12
CA CYS A 26 31.67 2.24 45.44
C CYS A 26 31.65 1.33 44.21
N GLY A 27 31.78 1.88 43.00
CA GLY A 27 31.77 1.12 41.75
C GLY A 27 30.36 0.97 41.20
N ARG A 28 29.96 -0.28 40.92
CA ARG A 28 28.65 -0.61 40.33
C ARG A 28 27.55 -0.40 41.36
N VAL A 29 26.43 0.16 40.92
CA VAL A 29 25.22 0.35 41.71
C VAL A 29 24.00 0.15 40.82
N TRP A 30 22.85 -0.16 41.40
CA TRP A 30 21.60 -0.34 40.68
C TRP A 30 20.60 0.74 41.07
N HIS A 31 19.86 1.27 40.10
CA HIS A 31 18.80 2.24 40.38
C HIS A 31 17.69 1.58 41.21
N SER A 32 17.48 2.04 42.45
CA SER A 32 16.58 1.35 43.40
C SER A 32 15.32 2.13 43.77
N GLY A 33 15.26 3.42 43.43
CA GLY A 33 14.12 4.26 43.76
C GLY A 33 14.38 5.73 43.54
N MET A 34 13.34 6.54 43.76
CA MET A 34 13.37 7.99 43.63
C MET A 34 12.49 8.65 44.67
N ALA A 35 12.86 9.87 45.07
CA ALA A 35 11.99 10.68 45.90
C ALA A 35 10.82 11.25 45.09
N ASN A 36 9.71 11.56 45.78
CA ASN A 36 8.58 12.27 45.18
C ASN A 36 8.92 13.73 44.79
N ASP A 37 9.83 14.35 45.54
CA ASP A 37 10.33 15.70 45.27
C ASP A 37 11.70 15.60 44.58
N LYS A 38 11.77 16.08 43.34
CA LYS A 38 12.99 16.06 42.54
C LYS A 38 14.07 17.02 43.05
N ASP A 39 13.69 18.05 43.80
CA ASP A 39 14.66 19.01 44.35
C ASP A 39 15.24 18.55 45.71
N SER A 40 14.86 17.35 46.15
CA SER A 40 15.46 16.69 47.31
C SER A 40 16.97 16.47 47.14
N ALA A 41 17.73 16.65 48.21
CA ALA A 41 19.14 16.25 48.26
C ALA A 41 19.35 14.73 48.12
N LYS A 42 18.27 13.95 48.22
CA LYS A 42 18.21 12.50 48.02
C LYS A 42 17.13 12.16 46.98
N ALA A 43 17.18 12.82 45.82
CA ALA A 43 16.21 12.66 44.76
C ALA A 43 16.32 11.28 44.06
N ILE A 44 17.54 10.78 43.87
CA ILE A 44 17.83 9.52 43.17
C ILE A 44 18.44 8.52 44.14
N TRP A 45 17.90 7.31 44.19
CA TRP A 45 18.34 6.25 45.10
C TRP A 45 18.97 5.12 44.28
N THR A 46 20.06 4.59 44.81
CA THR A 46 20.76 3.44 44.23
C THR A 46 21.20 2.49 45.33
N GLU A 47 21.39 1.23 44.99
CA GLU A 47 21.86 0.18 45.89
C GLU A 47 23.14 -0.44 45.35
N ASP A 48 24.10 -0.76 46.20
CA ASP A 48 25.30 -1.50 45.81
C ASP A 48 25.17 -3.01 46.05
N GLU A 49 26.19 -3.78 45.67
CA GLU A 49 26.16 -5.25 45.73
C GLU A 49 26.00 -5.80 47.16
N ALA A 50 26.25 -4.98 48.18
CA ALA A 50 26.09 -5.34 49.58
C ALA A 50 24.74 -4.88 50.17
N GLY A 51 23.82 -4.37 49.36
CA GLY A 51 22.52 -3.88 49.80
C GLY A 51 22.58 -2.50 50.46
N ARG A 52 23.66 -1.73 50.27
CA ARG A 52 23.80 -0.40 50.87
C ARG A 52 23.20 0.65 49.95
N GLU A 53 22.39 1.54 50.51
CA GLU A 53 21.79 2.62 49.75
C GLU A 53 22.74 3.83 49.60
N HIS A 54 22.74 4.40 48.40
CA HIS A 54 23.46 5.60 48.02
C HIS A 54 22.49 6.58 47.37
N PHE A 55 22.51 7.83 47.85
CA PHE A 55 21.58 8.87 47.46
C PHE A 55 22.29 10.00 46.73
N PHE A 56 21.62 10.54 45.71
CA PHE A 56 22.09 11.67 44.92
C PHE A 56 20.96 12.69 44.74
N ASP A 57 21.32 13.95 44.50
CA ASP A 57 20.39 14.96 44.01
C ASP A 57 20.00 14.69 42.54
N LYS A 58 19.11 15.52 41.99
CA LYS A 58 18.64 15.39 40.59
C LYS A 58 19.73 15.46 39.53
N ASN A 59 20.90 16.02 39.86
CA ASN A 59 22.03 16.15 38.96
C ASN A 59 23.08 15.06 39.23
N GLY A 60 22.79 14.06 40.06
CA GLY A 60 23.69 12.96 40.36
C GLY A 60 24.84 13.35 41.29
N LYS A 61 24.68 14.43 42.07
CA LYS A 61 25.67 14.90 43.05
C LYS A 61 25.27 14.47 44.45
N ILE A 62 26.25 14.33 45.33
CA ILE A 62 26.02 14.09 46.77
C ILE A 62 26.01 15.41 47.56
N TYR A 63 26.81 16.38 47.12
CA TYR A 63 26.94 17.69 47.73
C TYR A 63 26.64 18.76 46.68
N LYS A 64 25.96 19.84 47.09
CA LYS A 64 25.49 20.91 46.20
C LYS A 64 26.59 21.48 45.29
N GLU A 65 27.75 21.78 45.87
CA GLU A 65 28.93 22.30 45.17
C GLU A 65 29.89 21.19 44.70
N GLY A 66 29.48 19.93 44.85
CA GLY A 66 30.29 18.76 44.47
C GLY A 66 30.24 18.47 42.97
N GLU A 67 31.11 17.55 42.56
CA GLU A 67 31.08 16.96 41.23
C GLU A 67 29.91 15.95 41.09
N ILE A 68 29.53 15.68 39.85
CA ILE A 68 28.61 14.60 39.52
C ILE A 68 29.31 13.28 39.82
N LEU A 69 28.63 12.40 40.57
CA LEU A 69 29.17 11.12 41.02
C LEU A 69 28.33 9.93 40.56
N LEU A 70 27.22 10.16 39.86
CA LEU A 70 26.39 9.12 39.26
C LEU A 70 26.49 9.17 37.74
N PHE A 71 26.79 8.03 37.12
CA PHE A 71 27.04 7.91 35.69
C PHE A 71 26.34 6.67 35.11
N PRO A 72 26.03 6.66 33.80
CA PRO A 72 25.48 5.48 33.14
C PRO A 72 26.36 4.24 33.22
N SER A 73 27.68 4.41 33.11
CA SER A 73 28.68 3.37 33.34
C SER A 73 30.05 3.95 33.71
N LYS A 74 31.01 3.08 34.02
CA LYS A 74 32.39 3.49 34.31
C LYS A 74 33.06 4.14 33.09
N GLN A 75 32.77 3.62 31.90
CA GLN A 75 33.34 4.02 30.61
C GLN A 75 32.51 5.12 29.93
N MET A 76 31.18 5.00 29.94
CA MET A 76 30.24 5.95 29.36
C MET A 76 29.67 6.82 30.47
N ARG A 77 30.25 8.01 30.64
CA ARG A 77 29.87 8.98 31.67
C ARG A 77 28.92 10.06 31.17
N ASP A 78 28.50 9.98 29.92
CA ASP A 78 27.70 11.00 29.25
C ASP A 78 26.21 10.69 29.28
N TRP A 79 25.48 11.34 30.19
CA TRP A 79 24.04 11.15 30.30
C TRP A 79 23.26 11.56 29.06
N SER A 80 23.79 12.45 28.20
CA SER A 80 23.15 12.76 26.91
C SER A 80 23.14 11.58 25.94
N LYS A 81 24.02 10.61 26.19
CA LYS A 81 24.15 9.36 25.45
C LYS A 81 23.44 8.19 26.13
N PHE A 82 22.67 8.45 27.19
CA PHE A 82 21.76 7.46 27.79
C PHE A 82 20.48 7.39 26.95
N PHE A 83 20.54 6.58 25.90
CA PHE A 83 19.47 6.40 24.93
C PHE A 83 18.46 5.38 25.42
N LYS A 84 17.20 5.59 25.04
CA LYS A 84 16.07 4.71 25.33
C LYS A 84 15.63 4.02 24.04
N LYS A 85 15.08 2.81 24.19
CA LYS A 85 14.49 2.07 23.07
C LYS A 85 13.51 2.96 22.30
N GLY A 86 13.72 3.08 21.00
CA GLY A 86 12.93 3.91 20.09
C GLY A 86 13.43 5.36 19.91
N ASP A 87 14.47 5.79 20.62
CA ASP A 87 15.13 7.07 20.33
C ASP A 87 15.66 7.08 18.90
N VAL A 88 15.45 8.18 18.17
CA VAL A 88 16.08 8.39 16.86
C VAL A 88 17.45 9.01 17.08
N LEU A 89 18.48 8.39 16.53
CA LEU A 89 19.86 8.83 16.66
C LEU A 89 20.43 9.30 15.32
N GLU A 90 21.32 10.28 15.37
CA GLU A 90 22.06 10.82 14.22
C GLU A 90 23.57 10.73 14.44
N TYR A 91 24.29 10.32 13.41
CA TYR A 91 25.75 10.29 13.38
C TYR A 91 26.29 11.66 12.96
N LYS A 92 27.06 12.32 13.85
CA LYS A 92 27.52 13.71 13.67
C LYS A 92 28.92 13.89 13.10
N LYS A 93 29.63 12.82 12.71
CA LYS A 93 30.99 12.95 12.17
C LYS A 93 30.97 13.31 10.67
N GLU A 94 31.89 14.19 10.27
CA GLU A 94 31.99 14.70 8.90
C GLU A 94 32.02 13.57 7.84
N ASN A 95 31.27 13.77 6.74
CA ASN A 95 31.11 12.91 5.55
C ASN A 95 30.26 11.64 5.66
N ASN A 96 29.81 11.23 6.85
CA ASN A 96 28.84 10.14 6.98
C ASN A 96 27.57 10.68 7.64
N GLN A 97 26.48 10.80 6.89
CA GLN A 97 25.16 11.02 7.46
C GLN A 97 24.50 9.66 7.63
N ALA A 98 24.27 9.27 8.89
CA ALA A 98 23.52 8.08 9.24
C ALA A 98 22.49 8.41 10.33
N THR A 99 21.30 7.83 10.19
CA THR A 99 20.20 7.97 11.16
C THR A 99 19.61 6.59 11.43
N CYS A 100 19.29 6.26 12.67
CA CYS A 100 18.70 4.98 13.03
C CYS A 100 17.77 5.08 14.25
N LEU A 101 16.95 4.05 14.48
CA LEU A 101 16.28 3.83 15.76
C LEU A 101 17.22 3.09 16.71
N PHE A 102 17.40 3.59 17.92
CA PHE A 102 18.06 2.87 18.99
C PHE A 102 17.17 1.72 19.48
N ASP A 103 17.67 0.49 19.43
CA ASP A 103 16.99 -0.65 20.04
C ASP A 103 17.52 -0.92 21.46
N SER A 104 18.82 -1.19 21.58
CA SER A 104 19.44 -1.62 22.83
C SER A 104 20.96 -1.39 22.83
N TYR A 105 21.55 -1.32 24.03
CA TYR A 105 23.00 -1.43 24.18
C TYR A 105 23.43 -2.89 24.00
N GLU A 106 24.60 -3.10 23.40
CA GLU A 106 25.15 -4.45 23.24
C GLU A 106 25.71 -5.03 24.56
N ASP A 107 26.03 -4.15 25.51
CA ASP A 107 26.52 -4.50 26.83
C ASP A 107 26.15 -3.41 27.84
N ASP A 108 25.45 -3.80 28.91
CA ASP A 108 25.00 -2.90 29.96
C ASP A 108 26.13 -2.36 30.84
N LYS A 109 27.28 -3.05 30.87
CA LYS A 109 28.41 -2.67 31.74
C LYS A 109 29.19 -1.50 31.20
N THR A 110 29.44 -1.48 29.89
CA THR A 110 30.24 -0.44 29.25
C THR A 110 29.39 0.58 28.52
N LYS A 111 28.26 0.15 27.91
CA LYS A 111 27.36 0.99 27.10
C LYS A 111 28.11 1.78 26.02
N LEU A 112 29.12 1.17 25.40
CA LEU A 112 29.94 1.79 24.35
C LEU A 112 29.45 1.49 22.93
N ARG A 113 28.64 0.44 22.77
CA ARG A 113 28.06 0.03 21.50
C ARG A 113 26.57 -0.20 21.63
N PHE A 114 25.86 -0.04 20.53
CA PHE A 114 24.42 -0.23 20.48
C PHE A 114 23.97 -0.84 19.15
N THR A 115 22.78 -1.44 19.20
CA THR A 115 22.05 -1.96 18.05
C THR A 115 21.11 -0.89 17.52
N GLY A 116 21.29 -0.50 16.26
CA GLY A 116 20.44 0.43 15.53
C GLY A 116 19.58 -0.29 14.49
N LEU A 117 18.28 0.00 14.46
CA LEU A 117 17.33 -0.49 13.47
C LEU A 117 17.11 0.53 12.35
N TYR A 118 16.71 0.04 11.17
CA TYR A 118 16.35 0.84 9.99
C TYR A 118 17.38 1.92 9.63
N THR A 119 18.67 1.57 9.69
CA THR A 119 19.73 2.56 9.52
C THR A 119 19.68 3.16 8.12
N LEU A 120 19.43 4.46 8.03
CA LEU A 120 19.43 5.23 6.81
C LEU A 120 20.83 5.82 6.61
N THR A 121 21.51 5.43 5.53
CA THR A 121 22.84 5.94 5.19
C THR A 121 22.97 6.06 3.67
N LYS A 122 23.52 7.18 3.20
CA LYS A 122 23.68 7.47 1.75
C LYS A 122 22.40 7.23 0.94
N GLY A 123 21.25 7.56 1.52
CA GLY A 123 19.93 7.40 0.88
C GLY A 123 19.39 5.97 0.84
N LYS A 124 20.06 4.98 1.41
CA LYS A 124 19.59 3.59 1.52
C LYS A 124 19.21 3.26 2.96
N ILE A 125 18.07 2.58 3.14
CA ILE A 125 17.66 2.00 4.42
C ILE A 125 18.18 0.57 4.52
N TRP A 126 18.79 0.24 5.65
CA TRP A 126 19.13 -1.12 6.04
C TRP A 126 18.12 -1.59 7.07
N ASP A 127 17.29 -2.56 6.68
CA ASP A 127 16.23 -3.17 7.49
C ASP A 127 16.74 -4.25 8.46
N THR A 128 18.02 -4.59 8.37
CA THR A 128 18.71 -5.48 9.30
C THR A 128 19.31 -4.69 10.47
N PRO A 129 19.30 -5.23 11.70
CA PRO A 129 19.95 -4.59 12.84
C PRO A 129 21.44 -4.36 12.55
N THR A 130 21.93 -3.18 12.93
CA THR A 130 23.33 -2.76 12.71
C THR A 130 23.99 -2.36 14.01
N SER A 131 25.29 -2.67 14.14
CA SER A 131 26.07 -2.41 15.34
C SER A 131 26.92 -1.14 15.18
N TRP A 132 26.82 -0.23 16.14
CA TRP A 132 27.52 1.06 16.11
C TRP A 132 28.25 1.39 17.42
N ASP A 133 29.36 2.13 17.32
CA ASP A 133 30.01 2.78 18.46
C ASP A 133 29.24 4.05 18.84
N ILE A 134 29.09 4.33 20.14
CA ILE A 134 28.25 5.43 20.64
C ILE A 134 28.86 6.84 20.48
N HIS A 135 30.17 6.95 20.26
CA HIS A 135 30.91 8.21 20.47
C HIS A 135 30.39 9.36 19.62
N ASP A 136 30.12 9.10 18.34
CA ASP A 136 29.73 10.12 17.36
C ASP A 136 28.19 10.22 17.16
N TRP A 137 27.40 9.41 17.87
CA TRP A 137 25.94 9.44 17.80
C TRP A 137 25.32 10.32 18.87
N VAL A 138 24.25 11.02 18.51
CA VAL A 138 23.44 11.83 19.43
C VAL A 138 21.96 11.63 19.13
N LYS A 139 21.08 12.02 20.06
CA LYS A 139 19.64 12.08 19.75
C LYS A 139 19.36 13.11 18.65
N SER A 140 18.49 12.74 17.73
CA SER A 140 17.99 13.61 16.67
C SER A 140 17.07 14.69 17.25
N ASP A 141 17.19 15.91 16.71
CA ASP A 141 16.24 17.00 16.99
C ASP A 141 14.96 16.87 16.14
N HIS A 142 14.98 16.02 15.09
CA HIS A 142 13.90 15.84 14.10
C HIS A 142 13.46 14.37 13.94
N PRO A 143 13.11 13.65 15.03
CA PRO A 143 12.79 12.22 14.97
C PRO A 143 11.61 11.91 14.04
N ALA A 144 10.61 12.79 13.97
CA ALA A 144 9.40 12.60 13.18
C ALA A 144 9.68 12.50 11.67
N GLU A 145 10.64 13.27 11.16
CA GLU A 145 10.99 13.28 9.73
C GLU A 145 11.62 11.96 9.30
N TYR A 146 12.51 11.42 10.13
CA TYR A 146 13.13 10.12 9.92
C TYR A 146 12.08 8.99 9.99
N ILE A 147 11.19 9.01 10.99
CA ILE A 147 10.14 8.00 11.14
C ILE A 147 9.21 7.99 9.93
N LYS A 148 8.76 9.17 9.48
CA LYS A 148 7.98 9.30 8.25
C LYS A 148 8.72 8.71 7.05
N THR A 149 10.02 8.99 6.93
CA THR A 149 10.86 8.48 5.84
C THR A 149 10.92 6.94 5.82
N ILE A 150 11.07 6.29 6.97
CA ILE A 150 11.10 4.82 7.03
C ILE A 150 9.71 4.21 6.78
N GLU A 151 8.64 4.82 7.29
CA GLU A 151 7.26 4.37 7.06
C GLU A 151 6.89 4.40 5.56
N GLU A 152 7.19 5.52 4.88
CA GLU A 152 6.95 5.69 3.44
C GLU A 152 7.76 4.70 2.60
N ARG A 153 9.04 4.47 2.95
CA ARG A 153 9.93 3.62 2.15
C ARG A 153 9.77 2.12 2.43
N LEU A 154 9.32 1.74 3.62
CA LEU A 154 9.13 0.33 4.00
C LEU A 154 7.68 -0.14 3.87
N GLY A 155 6.74 0.79 3.60
CA GLY A 155 5.34 0.47 3.28
C GLY A 155 4.56 -0.03 4.48
N GLY A 156 4.60 0.70 5.60
CA GLY A 156 3.88 0.36 6.82
C GLY A 156 4.06 1.42 7.91
N LYS A 157 3.40 1.24 9.06
CA LYS A 157 3.53 2.14 10.22
C LYS A 157 4.48 1.56 11.25
N LEU A 158 5.28 2.40 11.89
CA LEU A 158 6.18 1.97 12.95
C LEU A 158 5.38 1.74 14.25
N ASN A 159 5.38 0.50 14.74
CA ASN A 159 4.94 0.22 16.10
C ASN A 159 6.01 0.72 17.09
N ARG A 160 5.64 1.63 17.99
CA ARG A 160 6.58 2.29 18.92
C ARG A 160 7.02 1.40 20.09
N GLU A 161 6.30 0.32 20.36
CA GLU A 161 6.61 -0.62 21.43
C GLU A 161 7.53 -1.73 20.94
N THR A 162 7.20 -2.34 19.80
CA THR A 162 7.99 -3.43 19.21
C THR A 162 9.16 -2.93 18.37
N LEU A 163 9.07 -1.69 17.86
CA LEU A 163 9.94 -1.10 16.83
C LEU A 163 9.89 -1.84 15.49
N GLU A 164 8.81 -2.55 15.20
CA GLU A 164 8.60 -3.21 13.91
C GLU A 164 7.73 -2.34 12.98
N ILE A 165 7.95 -2.45 11.67
CA ILE A 165 7.07 -1.86 10.66
C ILE A 165 5.87 -2.78 10.46
N GLU A 166 4.72 -2.36 10.99
CA GLU A 166 3.43 -2.98 10.74
C GLU A 166 2.98 -2.60 9.33
N LYS A 167 3.24 -3.52 8.39
CA LYS A 167 2.67 -3.42 7.06
C LYS A 167 1.17 -3.67 7.16
N PRO A 168 0.33 -2.90 6.45
CA PRO A 168 -1.08 -3.24 6.35
C PRO A 168 -1.18 -4.69 5.89
N VAL A 169 -2.17 -5.42 6.44
CA VAL A 169 -2.40 -6.84 6.14
C VAL A 169 -2.26 -7.03 4.64
N LYS A 170 -1.24 -7.81 4.25
CA LYS A 170 -1.00 -8.15 2.87
C LYS A 170 -2.27 -8.83 2.37
N LEU A 171 -3.09 -8.09 1.62
CA LEU A 171 -4.21 -8.67 0.88
C LEU A 171 -3.61 -9.84 0.12
N THR A 172 -4.02 -11.05 0.48
CA THR A 172 -3.57 -12.25 -0.21
C THR A 172 -4.39 -12.29 -1.48
N PHE A 173 -3.88 -11.63 -2.52
CA PHE A 173 -4.61 -11.49 -3.76
C PHE A 173 -4.76 -12.87 -4.41
N GLU A 174 -5.99 -13.36 -4.49
CA GLU A 174 -6.34 -14.61 -5.18
C GLU A 174 -6.83 -14.31 -6.60
N ILE A 175 -6.19 -14.93 -7.59
CA ILE A 175 -6.59 -14.85 -9.00
C ILE A 175 -8.00 -15.45 -9.15
N GLY A 176 -8.84 -14.79 -9.95
CA GLY A 176 -10.24 -15.14 -10.18
C GLY A 176 -11.22 -14.52 -9.17
N LYS A 177 -10.73 -13.78 -8.16
CA LYS A 177 -11.59 -12.99 -7.26
C LYS A 177 -11.80 -11.58 -7.80
N LEU A 178 -12.91 -10.97 -7.36
CA LEU A 178 -13.24 -9.58 -7.64
C LEU A 178 -12.69 -8.67 -6.55
N TYR A 179 -12.11 -7.55 -6.97
CA TYR A 179 -11.63 -6.49 -6.08
C TYR A 179 -12.24 -5.15 -6.48
N VAL A 180 -12.35 -4.27 -5.49
CA VAL A 180 -12.78 -2.88 -5.67
C VAL A 180 -11.56 -1.99 -5.57
N PHE A 181 -11.41 -1.07 -6.52
CA PHE A 181 -10.36 -0.05 -6.53
C PHE A 181 -10.90 1.24 -7.15
N HIS A 182 -10.14 2.33 -6.99
CA HIS A 182 -10.49 3.63 -7.55
C HIS A 182 -9.47 4.03 -8.62
N GLU A 183 -9.97 4.53 -9.75
CA GLU A 183 -9.14 5.09 -10.80
C GLU A 183 -9.54 6.54 -11.06
N ARG A 184 -8.56 7.40 -11.30
CA ARG A 184 -8.80 8.80 -11.62
C ARG A 184 -8.69 9.03 -13.11
N ASP A 185 -9.77 9.51 -13.72
CA ASP A 185 -9.82 9.89 -15.13
C ASP A 185 -10.01 11.42 -15.30
N GLU A 186 -10.33 11.85 -16.51
CA GLU A 186 -10.58 13.27 -16.83
C GLU A 186 -11.85 13.81 -16.13
N ASP A 187 -12.78 12.94 -15.74
CA ASP A 187 -14.11 13.28 -15.22
C ASP A 187 -14.23 13.11 -13.68
N GLY A 188 -13.32 12.37 -13.03
CA GLY A 188 -13.31 12.22 -11.58
C GLY A 188 -12.54 11.01 -11.07
N GLU A 189 -12.88 10.58 -9.86
CA GLU A 189 -12.48 9.27 -9.33
C GLU A 189 -13.63 8.31 -9.60
N LEU A 190 -13.36 7.19 -10.25
CA LEU A 190 -14.30 6.12 -10.57
C LEU A 190 -14.07 4.92 -9.65
N ALA A 191 -15.14 4.35 -9.10
CA ALA A 191 -15.09 3.09 -8.37
C ALA A 191 -15.28 1.93 -9.35
N ILE A 192 -14.30 1.03 -9.39
CA ILE A 192 -14.26 -0.08 -10.35
C ILE A 192 -14.26 -1.41 -9.59
N ILE A 193 -15.11 -2.33 -10.04
CA ILE A 193 -15.07 -3.74 -9.63
C ILE A 193 -14.38 -4.53 -10.75
N GLY A 194 -13.21 -5.09 -10.47
CA GLY A 194 -12.41 -5.82 -11.45
C GLY A 194 -12.10 -7.26 -11.03
N GLU A 195 -12.10 -8.17 -12.01
CA GLU A 195 -11.65 -9.55 -11.84
C GLU A 195 -10.13 -9.64 -11.95
N LEU A 196 -9.46 -10.11 -10.89
CA LEU A 196 -8.01 -10.28 -10.90
C LEU A 196 -7.61 -11.47 -11.77
N ILE A 197 -6.81 -11.24 -12.81
CA ILE A 197 -6.40 -12.30 -13.76
C ILE A 197 -4.91 -12.64 -13.67
N ASP A 198 -4.06 -11.73 -13.19
CA ASP A 198 -2.64 -11.98 -12.94
C ASP A 198 -2.12 -11.11 -11.78
N LYS A 199 -1.01 -11.52 -11.16
CA LYS A 199 -0.37 -10.76 -10.09
C LYS A 199 1.15 -10.88 -10.12
N ASN A 200 1.80 -9.72 -10.06
CA ASN A 200 3.24 -9.61 -9.86
C ASN A 200 3.53 -8.74 -8.62
N GLU A 201 3.33 -9.35 -7.45
CA GLU A 201 3.50 -8.67 -6.16
C GLU A 201 4.95 -8.18 -5.93
N SER A 202 5.95 -8.78 -6.58
CA SER A 202 7.34 -8.32 -6.50
C SER A 202 7.60 -7.01 -7.26
N GLU A 203 6.82 -6.74 -8.30
CA GLU A 203 6.89 -5.51 -9.09
C GLU A 203 5.76 -4.54 -8.77
N ASP A 204 5.00 -4.79 -7.70
CA ASP A 204 3.94 -3.90 -7.21
C ASP A 204 2.73 -3.78 -8.16
N THR A 205 2.46 -4.80 -8.98
CA THR A 205 1.42 -4.78 -10.04
C THR A 205 0.41 -5.93 -9.92
N LEU A 206 -0.87 -5.62 -10.14
CA LEU A 206 -1.99 -6.55 -10.31
C LEU A 206 -2.63 -6.31 -11.67
N THR A 207 -3.00 -7.37 -12.38
CA THR A 207 -3.66 -7.25 -13.69
C THR A 207 -5.12 -7.67 -13.58
N PHE A 208 -6.02 -6.77 -13.97
CA PHE A 208 -7.46 -6.96 -13.95
C PHE A 208 -7.99 -7.20 -15.37
N GLY A 209 -8.92 -8.15 -15.50
CA GLY A 209 -9.59 -8.49 -16.76
C GLY A 209 -10.90 -7.73 -16.91
N ASN A 210 -12.01 -8.47 -16.83
CA ASN A 210 -13.35 -7.89 -16.89
C ASN A 210 -13.57 -6.90 -15.74
N GLN A 211 -14.11 -5.74 -16.07
CA GLN A 211 -14.29 -4.62 -15.16
C GLN A 211 -15.69 -4.03 -15.27
N TYR A 212 -16.19 -3.52 -14.16
CA TYR A 212 -17.45 -2.81 -14.07
C TYR A 212 -17.25 -1.48 -13.34
N GLU A 213 -17.51 -0.39 -14.04
CA GLU A 213 -17.50 0.97 -13.51
C GLU A 213 -18.86 1.24 -12.84
N ILE A 214 -18.85 1.51 -11.53
CA ILE A 214 -20.08 1.63 -10.74
C ILE A 214 -20.84 2.91 -11.12
N GLU A 215 -20.14 4.04 -11.23
CA GLU A 215 -20.76 5.35 -11.48
C GLU A 215 -21.34 5.46 -12.89
N ASN A 216 -20.64 4.89 -13.87
CA ASN A 216 -21.03 4.94 -15.28
C ASN A 216 -21.98 3.80 -15.67
N GLU A 217 -22.21 2.84 -14.75
CA GLU A 217 -22.89 1.57 -15.00
C GLU A 217 -22.37 0.84 -16.27
N ASN A 218 -21.08 1.01 -16.56
CA ASN A 218 -20.45 0.55 -17.80
C ASN A 218 -19.62 -0.71 -17.55
N PHE A 219 -19.65 -1.63 -18.51
CA PHE A 219 -18.94 -2.89 -18.43
C PHE A 219 -17.82 -2.93 -19.47
N VAL A 220 -16.57 -3.02 -19.01
CA VAL A 220 -15.37 -3.03 -19.85
C VAL A 220 -14.82 -4.45 -19.92
N THR A 221 -14.73 -4.98 -21.14
CA THR A 221 -14.19 -6.33 -21.43
C THR A 221 -13.13 -6.26 -22.52
N ASP A 222 -12.41 -7.36 -22.71
CA ASP A 222 -11.43 -7.54 -23.80
C ASP A 222 -10.19 -6.63 -23.70
N GLN A 223 -10.02 -5.93 -22.57
CA GLN A 223 -8.83 -5.16 -22.21
C GLN A 223 -8.37 -5.56 -20.82
N ALA A 224 -7.07 -5.80 -20.65
CA ALA A 224 -6.45 -6.02 -19.35
C ALA A 224 -5.88 -4.70 -18.84
N PHE A 225 -6.07 -4.42 -17.56
CA PHE A 225 -5.58 -3.21 -16.91
C PHE A 225 -4.61 -3.55 -15.79
N ASP A 226 -3.46 -2.89 -15.77
CA ASP A 226 -2.44 -3.06 -14.74
C ASP A 226 -2.61 -2.01 -13.64
N LEU A 227 -2.99 -2.45 -12.45
CA LEU A 227 -3.14 -1.64 -11.26
C LEU A 227 -1.88 -1.76 -10.38
N ARG A 228 -1.34 -0.62 -9.97
CA ARG A 228 -0.21 -0.57 -9.04
C ARG A 228 -0.70 -0.57 -7.58
N ILE A 229 -0.21 -1.49 -6.76
CA ILE A 229 -0.72 -1.73 -5.40
C ILE A 229 -0.40 -0.54 -4.49
N SER A 230 0.84 -0.05 -4.52
CA SER A 230 1.32 1.01 -3.62
C SER A 230 0.60 2.37 -3.75
N VAL A 231 -0.02 2.65 -4.90
CA VAL A 231 -0.70 3.92 -5.16
C VAL A 231 -2.20 3.86 -4.85
N ASN A 232 -2.76 2.67 -4.64
CA ASN A 232 -4.19 2.48 -4.41
C ASN A 232 -4.49 2.29 -2.92
N THR A 233 -5.02 3.33 -2.29
CA THR A 233 -5.32 3.33 -0.85
C THR A 233 -6.58 2.56 -0.47
N GLU A 234 -7.46 2.28 -1.43
CA GLU A 234 -8.78 1.67 -1.20
C GLU A 234 -8.95 0.30 -1.88
N LEU A 235 -7.87 -0.29 -2.38
CA LEU A 235 -7.89 -1.63 -2.96
C LEU A 235 -8.32 -2.66 -1.92
N ARG A 236 -9.42 -3.37 -2.17
CA ARG A 236 -9.96 -4.41 -1.27
C ARG A 236 -10.71 -5.50 -2.02
N GLU A 237 -10.89 -6.67 -1.39
CA GLU A 237 -11.77 -7.71 -1.93
C GLU A 237 -13.22 -7.17 -2.01
N ALA A 238 -13.93 -7.51 -3.09
CA ALA A 238 -15.33 -7.13 -3.27
C ALA A 238 -16.22 -7.83 -2.23
N THR A 239 -17.20 -7.12 -1.71
CA THR A 239 -18.22 -7.67 -0.83
C THR A 239 -19.20 -8.56 -1.60
N GLU A 240 -19.94 -9.44 -0.91
CA GLU A 240 -20.93 -10.31 -1.55
C GLU A 240 -21.93 -9.53 -2.43
N ASN A 241 -22.38 -8.36 -1.96
CA ASN A 241 -23.30 -7.49 -2.72
C ASN A 241 -22.66 -6.93 -4.00
N GLU A 242 -21.38 -6.57 -3.97
CA GLU A 242 -20.65 -6.06 -5.13
C GLU A 242 -20.36 -7.17 -6.15
N VAL A 243 -20.06 -8.38 -5.67
CA VAL A 243 -19.95 -9.57 -6.51
C VAL A 243 -21.28 -9.89 -7.20
N GLU A 244 -22.41 -9.80 -6.49
CA GLU A 244 -23.74 -9.97 -7.08
C GLU A 244 -24.04 -8.90 -8.14
N LEU A 245 -23.71 -7.64 -7.85
CA LEU A 245 -23.87 -6.52 -8.78
C LEU A 245 -23.08 -6.75 -10.07
N PHE A 246 -21.78 -7.06 -9.96
CA PHE A 246 -20.92 -7.34 -11.10
C PHE A 246 -21.48 -8.47 -11.97
N ASN A 247 -21.84 -9.60 -11.37
CA ASN A 247 -22.39 -10.75 -12.09
C ASN A 247 -23.72 -10.43 -12.81
N LYS A 248 -24.58 -9.63 -12.17
CA LYS A 248 -25.85 -9.18 -12.77
C LYS A 248 -25.62 -8.33 -14.01
N HIS A 249 -24.72 -7.34 -13.93
CA HIS A 249 -24.42 -6.47 -15.07
C HIS A 249 -23.66 -7.22 -16.16
N TYR A 250 -22.74 -8.13 -15.81
CA TYR A 250 -22.08 -9.01 -16.77
C TYR A 250 -23.08 -9.87 -17.55
N ALA A 251 -24.10 -10.43 -16.89
CA ALA A 251 -25.14 -11.21 -17.55
C ALA A 251 -26.01 -10.39 -18.51
N ILE A 252 -26.28 -9.11 -18.19
CA ILE A 252 -27.00 -8.19 -19.07
C ILE A 252 -26.12 -7.88 -20.30
N TRP A 253 -24.89 -7.44 -20.07
CA TRP A 253 -23.93 -7.13 -21.13
C TRP A 253 -23.74 -8.33 -22.07
N LYS A 254 -23.59 -9.54 -21.53
CA LYS A 254 -23.42 -10.76 -22.32
C LYS A 254 -24.61 -11.01 -23.24
N LYS A 255 -25.84 -10.85 -22.74
CA LYS A 255 -27.05 -10.96 -23.56
C LYS A 255 -27.13 -9.87 -24.63
N GLU A 256 -26.73 -8.64 -24.32
CA GLU A 256 -26.69 -7.55 -25.30
C GLU A 256 -25.64 -7.78 -26.39
N LYS A 257 -24.46 -8.30 -26.03
CA LYS A 257 -23.41 -8.68 -26.99
C LYS A 257 -23.87 -9.83 -27.87
N GLU A 258 -24.44 -10.89 -27.28
CA GLU A 258 -25.03 -12.02 -28.03
C GLU A 258 -26.22 -11.58 -28.90
N ALA A 259 -26.99 -10.55 -28.49
CA ALA A 259 -28.08 -10.00 -29.29
C ALA A 259 -27.60 -9.08 -30.43
N LYS A 260 -26.44 -8.42 -30.25
CA LYS A 260 -25.76 -7.63 -31.30
C LYS A 260 -25.00 -8.50 -32.29
N GLU A 261 -24.52 -9.67 -31.87
CA GLU A 261 -24.04 -10.69 -32.79
C GLU A 261 -25.21 -11.14 -33.67
N GLN A 262 -25.18 -10.72 -34.94
CA GLN A 262 -26.27 -11.01 -35.86
C GLN A 262 -26.55 -12.53 -35.91
N PRO A 263 -27.82 -12.94 -36.02
CA PRO A 263 -28.19 -14.36 -36.09
C PRO A 263 -27.32 -15.08 -37.11
N ALA A 264 -26.72 -16.21 -36.71
CA ALA A 264 -25.92 -17.03 -37.62
C ALA A 264 -26.82 -17.63 -38.70
N PHE A 265 -26.99 -16.91 -39.81
CA PHE A 265 -27.77 -17.35 -40.95
C PHE A 265 -27.17 -18.63 -41.56
N LYS A 266 -28.03 -19.58 -41.86
CA LYS A 266 -27.70 -20.78 -42.63
C LYS A 266 -27.93 -20.51 -44.11
N VAL A 267 -27.23 -21.26 -44.96
CA VAL A 267 -27.43 -21.20 -46.41
C VAL A 267 -28.90 -21.48 -46.72
N PHE A 268 -29.51 -20.64 -47.56
CA PHE A 268 -30.94 -20.61 -47.91
C PHE A 268 -31.91 -20.08 -46.86
N ASP A 269 -31.42 -19.50 -45.75
CA ASP A 269 -32.31 -18.74 -44.86
C ASP A 269 -32.93 -17.54 -45.61
N LYS A 270 -34.20 -17.27 -45.34
CA LYS A 270 -34.90 -16.10 -45.89
C LYS A 270 -34.46 -14.86 -45.13
N VAL A 271 -33.91 -13.90 -45.85
CA VAL A 271 -33.36 -12.68 -45.27
C VAL A 271 -33.83 -11.44 -46.02
N LEU A 272 -33.75 -10.29 -45.36
CA LEU A 272 -33.82 -8.98 -45.98
C LEU A 272 -32.43 -8.36 -45.98
N VAL A 273 -32.02 -7.84 -47.13
CA VAL A 273 -30.72 -7.17 -47.29
C VAL A 273 -30.86 -5.77 -47.85
N ARG A 274 -29.90 -4.90 -47.53
CA ARG A 274 -29.77 -3.56 -48.13
C ARG A 274 -28.33 -3.04 -48.07
N ASN A 275 -28.07 -1.96 -48.81
CA ASN A 275 -26.78 -1.27 -48.88
C ASN A 275 -26.83 0.13 -48.24
N GLY A 276 -27.26 0.19 -46.98
CA GLY A 276 -27.40 1.43 -46.23
C GLY A 276 -28.83 2.00 -46.21
N LYS A 277 -29.06 2.98 -45.33
CA LYS A 277 -30.39 3.46 -44.91
C LYS A 277 -31.26 4.07 -46.03
N ARG A 278 -30.68 4.49 -47.16
CA ARG A 278 -31.44 5.08 -48.28
C ARG A 278 -31.86 4.07 -49.34
N PHE A 279 -31.49 2.81 -49.18
CA PHE A 279 -31.80 1.75 -50.12
C PHE A 279 -32.93 0.88 -49.58
N LYS A 280 -33.79 0.44 -50.50
CA LYS A 280 -34.89 -0.45 -50.17
C LYS A 280 -34.39 -1.80 -49.67
N TRP A 281 -35.07 -2.36 -48.69
CA TRP A 281 -34.90 -3.75 -48.27
C TRP A 281 -35.29 -4.71 -49.38
N GLN A 282 -34.43 -5.70 -49.63
CA GLN A 282 -34.62 -6.69 -50.69
C GLN A 282 -34.70 -8.11 -50.10
N PRO A 283 -35.80 -8.83 -50.35
CA PRO A 283 -35.89 -10.25 -50.00
C PRO A 283 -34.87 -11.09 -50.77
N ALA A 284 -34.14 -11.93 -50.03
CA ALA A 284 -33.09 -12.78 -50.58
C ALA A 284 -32.99 -14.10 -49.82
N PHE A 285 -32.30 -15.07 -50.42
CA PHE A 285 -31.82 -16.26 -49.73
C PHE A 285 -30.36 -16.07 -49.34
N PHE A 286 -30.03 -16.32 -48.09
CA PHE A 286 -28.67 -16.21 -47.58
C PHE A 286 -27.73 -17.22 -48.27
N VAL A 287 -26.54 -16.77 -48.67
CA VAL A 287 -25.51 -17.65 -49.25
C VAL A 287 -24.35 -17.84 -48.29
N ARG A 288 -23.74 -16.75 -47.80
CA ARG A 288 -22.67 -16.78 -46.80
C ARG A 288 -22.38 -15.42 -46.19
N ASP A 289 -21.82 -15.44 -44.99
CA ASP A 289 -21.14 -14.31 -44.36
C ASP A 289 -19.67 -14.28 -44.82
N ARG A 290 -19.16 -13.11 -45.21
CA ARG A 290 -17.77 -12.89 -45.60
C ARG A 290 -16.88 -12.42 -44.45
N GLY A 291 -17.44 -12.18 -43.26
CA GLY A 291 -16.74 -11.68 -42.09
C GLY A 291 -16.81 -10.16 -41.96
N GLU A 292 -16.53 -9.66 -40.75
CA GLU A 292 -16.68 -8.25 -40.37
C GLU A 292 -15.75 -7.29 -41.12
N GLU A 293 -14.61 -7.78 -41.62
CA GLU A 293 -13.66 -6.99 -42.40
C GLU A 293 -14.14 -6.69 -43.84
N ALA A 294 -15.19 -7.35 -44.31
CA ALA A 294 -15.70 -7.18 -45.66
C ALA A 294 -16.71 -6.01 -45.73
N ILE A 295 -16.38 -4.99 -46.54
CA ILE A 295 -17.24 -3.80 -46.78
C ILE A 295 -18.69 -4.20 -47.11
N TYR A 296 -18.87 -5.26 -47.89
CA TYR A 296 -20.17 -5.88 -48.12
C TYR A 296 -20.15 -7.28 -47.49
N ARG A 297 -20.46 -7.36 -46.20
CA ARG A 297 -20.35 -8.57 -45.39
C ARG A 297 -21.17 -9.75 -45.93
N TYR A 298 -22.38 -9.52 -46.43
CA TYR A 298 -23.33 -10.59 -46.72
C TYR A 298 -23.44 -10.89 -48.21
N LYS A 299 -23.25 -12.15 -48.58
CA LYS A 299 -23.52 -12.65 -49.92
C LYS A 299 -24.86 -13.36 -49.94
N VAL A 300 -25.76 -12.95 -50.83
CA VAL A 300 -27.14 -13.48 -50.90
C VAL A 300 -27.63 -13.65 -52.34
N LEU A 301 -28.64 -14.48 -52.55
CA LEU A 301 -29.37 -14.65 -53.80
C LEU A 301 -30.66 -13.83 -53.77
N LEU A 302 -30.73 -12.75 -54.55
CA LEU A 302 -31.91 -11.90 -54.61
C LEU A 302 -33.07 -12.62 -55.29
N ILE A 303 -34.23 -12.66 -54.62
CA ILE A 303 -35.43 -13.33 -55.14
C ILE A 303 -35.94 -12.61 -56.38
N GLU A 304 -35.98 -11.27 -56.36
CA GLU A 304 -36.51 -10.44 -57.47
C GLU A 304 -35.70 -10.60 -58.77
N LYS A 305 -34.38 -10.78 -58.65
CA LYS A 305 -33.46 -10.71 -59.81
C LYS A 305 -32.89 -12.07 -60.22
N GLY A 306 -33.06 -13.11 -59.39
CA GLY A 306 -32.43 -14.41 -59.59
C GLY A 306 -30.90 -14.36 -59.67
N LYS A 307 -30.28 -13.33 -59.07
CA LYS A 307 -28.83 -13.08 -59.12
C LYS A 307 -28.25 -12.97 -57.73
N VAL A 308 -27.01 -13.46 -57.60
CA VAL A 308 -26.24 -13.29 -56.38
C VAL A 308 -25.73 -11.85 -56.28
N GLY A 309 -25.82 -11.26 -55.10
CA GLY A 309 -25.33 -9.93 -54.78
C GLY A 309 -24.66 -9.88 -53.42
N ASP A 310 -23.88 -8.83 -53.21
CA ASP A 310 -23.17 -8.56 -51.97
C ASP A 310 -23.79 -7.33 -51.27
N PHE A 311 -23.98 -7.42 -49.95
CA PHE A 311 -24.74 -6.44 -49.16
C PHE A 311 -24.08 -6.09 -47.84
N THR A 312 -24.32 -4.87 -47.34
CA THR A 312 -23.77 -4.39 -46.06
C THR A 312 -24.60 -4.83 -44.85
N SER A 313 -25.89 -5.03 -45.02
CA SER A 313 -26.82 -5.36 -43.92
C SER A 313 -27.68 -6.55 -44.28
N CYS A 314 -27.93 -7.45 -43.31
CA CYS A 314 -28.73 -8.65 -43.47
C CYS A 314 -29.51 -8.91 -42.18
N ILE A 315 -30.83 -9.04 -42.28
CA ILE A 315 -31.72 -9.36 -41.14
C ILE A 315 -32.63 -10.54 -41.52
N PRO A 316 -33.20 -11.27 -40.55
CA PRO A 316 -34.20 -12.31 -40.84
C PRO A 316 -35.40 -11.74 -41.60
N TYR A 317 -35.90 -12.46 -42.61
CA TYR A 317 -37.13 -12.05 -43.32
C TYR A 317 -38.37 -12.24 -42.45
N ASP A 318 -38.43 -13.37 -41.74
CA ASP A 318 -39.56 -13.70 -40.86
C ASP A 318 -39.60 -12.71 -39.69
N GLY A 319 -40.75 -12.07 -39.47
CA GLY A 319 -40.95 -10.99 -38.49
C GLY A 319 -40.63 -9.58 -39.00
N HIS A 320 -40.12 -9.44 -40.23
CA HIS A 320 -39.80 -8.16 -40.86
C HIS A 320 -40.46 -8.01 -42.24
N GLU A 321 -41.51 -8.76 -42.53
CA GLU A 321 -42.14 -8.85 -43.85
C GLU A 321 -42.73 -7.49 -44.30
N ASN A 322 -43.16 -6.67 -43.34
CA ASN A 322 -43.78 -5.36 -43.55
C ASN A 322 -42.83 -4.30 -44.14
N ILE A 323 -41.51 -4.48 -44.00
CA ILE A 323 -40.51 -3.58 -44.57
C ILE A 323 -39.90 -4.09 -45.88
N ALA A 324 -40.36 -5.24 -46.38
CA ALA A 324 -39.91 -5.72 -47.69
C ALA A 324 -40.21 -4.69 -48.79
N PHE A 325 -39.21 -4.36 -49.60
CA PHE A 325 -39.26 -3.37 -50.69
C PHE A 325 -39.47 -1.92 -50.26
N THR A 326 -39.29 -1.59 -48.97
CA THR A 326 -39.35 -0.23 -48.43
C THR A 326 -37.96 0.24 -48.00
N ASP A 327 -37.77 1.56 -47.87
CA ASP A 327 -36.51 2.20 -47.45
C ASP A 327 -36.54 2.68 -45.98
N TYR A 328 -37.62 2.44 -45.25
CA TYR A 328 -37.73 2.77 -43.83
C TYR A 328 -37.39 1.59 -42.91
N ASP A 329 -37.07 1.90 -41.67
CA ASP A 329 -36.72 0.95 -40.62
C ASP A 329 -37.86 0.83 -39.60
N ILE A 330 -37.99 -0.34 -38.96
CA ILE A 330 -38.78 -0.49 -37.73
C ILE A 330 -37.90 -0.19 -36.51
N GLU A 331 -38.52 0.16 -35.39
CA GLU A 331 -37.81 0.30 -34.12
C GLU A 331 -37.21 -1.06 -33.72
N ASN A 332 -35.92 -1.08 -33.35
CA ASN A 332 -35.14 -2.25 -32.91
C ASN A 332 -34.63 -3.21 -34.00
N LEU A 333 -34.02 -2.70 -35.06
CA LEU A 333 -33.27 -3.56 -35.99
C LEU A 333 -31.88 -3.92 -35.42
N PRO A 334 -31.44 -5.20 -35.53
CA PRO A 334 -30.23 -5.72 -34.89
C PRO A 334 -28.95 -5.38 -35.67
N PHE A 335 -28.72 -4.09 -35.92
CA PHE A 335 -27.56 -3.61 -36.69
C PHE A 335 -26.26 -3.58 -35.91
#